data_AF-A0A2W4RBN1-F1
#
_entry.id   AF-A0A2W4RBN1-F1
#
_cell.length_a   1.000
_cell.length_b   1.000
_cell.length_c   1.000
_cell.angle_alpha   90.00
_cell.angle_beta   90.00
_cell.angle_gamma   90.00
#
_symmetry.space_group_name_H-M   'P 1'
#
loop_
_entity.id
_entity.type
_entity.pdbx_description
1 polymer ?
#
loop_
_entity_poly.entity_id
_entity_poly.type
_entity_poly.pdbx_seq_one_letter_code
_entity_poly.pdbx_strand_id
1 'polypeptide(L)'
;MPGHGGVVRADGQAEPAIRPAADPAVVSPEYRAQAQAAAEKFEGYFIGMLLRQMRSTTRAIAGENSLYGRSSSQDMLDMADMLLGDALASRRAFGIADLLLRQLLPAAEPHAGLKDPARPVASDRQTGSPQASSIPSRS
;
A
#
# COMPACT_ATOMS: atom_id res chain seq x y z
N MET A 1 28.40 41.52 -25.55
CA MET A 1 27.08 40.87 -25.49
C MET A 1 27.22 39.54 -24.76
N PRO A 2 26.32 39.22 -23.81
CA PRO A 2 26.57 38.29 -22.70
C PRO A 2 26.13 36.84 -23.00
N GLY A 3 26.74 35.88 -22.31
CA GLY A 3 26.39 34.46 -22.38
C GLY A 3 26.68 33.75 -21.06
N HIS A 4 25.68 33.79 -20.18
CA HIS A 4 25.50 33.17 -18.87
C HIS A 4 26.38 31.96 -18.53
N GLY A 5 27.20 32.13 -17.49
CA GLY A 5 27.78 31.04 -16.72
C GLY A 5 26.69 30.33 -15.92
N GLY A 6 26.42 29.07 -16.27
CA GLY A 6 25.65 28.15 -15.44
C GLY A 6 26.51 27.66 -14.29
N VAL A 7 26.20 28.10 -13.08
CA VAL A 7 26.75 27.57 -11.83
C VAL A 7 26.43 26.09 -11.73
N VAL A 8 27.48 25.27 -11.75
CA VAL A 8 27.45 23.87 -11.32
C VAL A 8 27.11 23.87 -9.83
N ARG A 9 25.89 23.47 -9.48
CA ARG A 9 25.59 22.99 -8.12
C ARG A 9 25.84 21.50 -8.08
N ALA A 10 26.94 21.15 -7.43
CA ALA A 10 27.32 19.80 -7.06
C ALA A 10 26.68 19.44 -5.71
N ASP A 11 25.36 19.26 -5.67
CA ASP A 11 24.70 18.76 -4.46
C ASP A 11 23.82 17.56 -4.87
N GLY A 12 24.41 16.36 -4.93
CA GLY A 12 23.77 15.09 -5.28
C GLY A 12 22.84 14.55 -4.20
N GLN A 13 21.80 15.30 -3.85
CA GLN A 13 20.65 14.76 -3.12
C GLN A 13 19.66 14.24 -4.16
N ALA A 14 19.77 12.96 -4.50
CA ALA A 14 18.77 12.28 -5.31
C ALA A 14 17.45 12.30 -4.53
N GLU A 15 16.54 13.20 -4.90
CA GLU A 15 15.14 13.11 -4.50
C GLU A 15 14.65 11.69 -4.84
N PRO A 16 13.86 11.04 -3.97
CA PRO A 16 13.34 9.70 -4.24
C PRO A 16 12.28 9.82 -5.34
N ALA A 17 12.75 9.92 -6.59
CA ALA A 17 11.92 9.82 -7.77
C ALA A 17 11.22 8.47 -7.71
N ILE A 18 9.89 8.49 -7.72
CA ILE A 18 9.08 7.27 -7.77
C ILE A 18 9.34 6.64 -9.14
N ARG A 19 10.32 5.73 -9.20
CA ARG A 19 10.65 5.00 -10.42
C ARG A 19 9.46 4.10 -10.75
N PRO A 20 9.04 4.03 -12.02
CA PRO A 20 8.03 3.05 -12.42
C PRO A 20 8.50 1.65 -12.02
N ALA A 21 7.55 0.77 -11.70
CA ALA A 21 7.83 -0.62 -11.39
C ALA A 21 8.75 -1.19 -12.49
N ALA A 22 9.89 -1.75 -12.10
CA ALA A 22 10.83 -2.35 -13.05
C ALA A 22 10.10 -3.40 -13.88
N ASP A 23 10.51 -3.58 -15.14
CA ASP A 23 10.00 -4.68 -15.95
C ASP A 23 10.08 -5.98 -15.14
N PRO A 24 8.99 -6.74 -15.01
CA PRO A 24 8.94 -7.95 -14.17
C PRO A 24 9.96 -9.01 -14.62
N ALA A 25 10.52 -8.89 -15.82
CA ALA A 25 11.57 -9.75 -16.34
C ALA A 25 12.98 -9.44 -15.79
N VAL A 26 13.25 -8.24 -15.23
CA VAL A 26 14.59 -7.83 -14.79
C VAL A 26 14.53 -7.05 -13.48
N VAL A 27 14.34 -7.78 -12.38
CA VAL A 27 14.45 -7.18 -11.04
C VAL A 27 15.90 -7.18 -10.59
N SER A 28 16.56 -6.02 -10.63
CA SER A 28 17.92 -5.88 -10.13
C SER A 28 17.99 -6.10 -8.61
N PRO A 29 19.14 -6.57 -8.07
CA PRO A 29 19.34 -6.68 -6.63
C PRO A 29 19.12 -5.37 -5.88
N GLU A 30 19.50 -4.24 -6.49
CA GLU A 30 19.28 -2.90 -5.94
C GLU A 30 17.79 -2.57 -5.81
N TYR A 31 16.97 -2.91 -6.82
CA TYR A 31 15.53 -2.71 -6.76
C TYR A 31 14.90 -3.57 -5.65
N ARG A 32 15.35 -4.82 -5.49
CA ARG A 32 14.88 -5.68 -4.38
C ARG A 32 15.20 -5.08 -3.02
N ALA A 33 16.41 -4.57 -2.84
CA ALA A 33 16.81 -3.93 -1.58
C ALA A 33 15.98 -2.66 -1.29
N GLN A 34 15.75 -1.82 -2.30
CA GLN A 34 14.90 -0.63 -2.18
C GLN A 34 13.44 -1.00 -1.87
N ALA A 35 12.88 -2.00 -2.56
CA ALA A 35 11.55 -2.51 -2.29
C ALA A 35 11.43 -3.05 -0.86
N GLN A 36 12.43 -3.79 -0.38
CA GLN A 36 12.45 -4.31 0.99
C GLN A 36 12.47 -3.19 2.02
N ALA A 37 13.34 -2.20 1.86
CA ALA A 37 13.40 -1.05 2.76
C ALA A 37 12.11 -0.23 2.74
N ALA A 38 11.47 -0.09 1.58
CA ALA A 38 10.19 0.60 1.46
C ALA A 38 9.04 -0.19 2.12
N ALA A 39 9.01 -1.51 1.95
CA ALA A 39 8.00 -2.38 2.54
C ALA A 39 8.08 -2.39 4.08
N GLU A 40 9.30 -2.41 4.63
CA GLU A 40 9.53 -2.32 6.08
C GLU A 40 9.05 -0.97 6.65
N LYS A 41 9.38 0.15 5.99
CA LYS A 41 8.88 1.49 6.38
C LYS A 41 7.36 1.57 6.30
N PHE A 42 6.75 1.00 5.25
CA PHE A 42 5.31 0.94 5.13
C PHE A 42 4.67 0.19 6.31
N GLU A 43 5.23 -0.96 6.71
CA GLU A 43 4.76 -1.73 7.86
C GLU A 43 4.86 -0.91 9.16
N GLY A 44 5.95 -0.18 9.38
CA GLY A 44 6.12 0.71 10.54
C GLY A 44 5.03 1.78 10.62
N TYR A 45 4.80 2.51 9.52
CA TYR A 45 3.72 3.50 9.44
C TYR A 45 2.34 2.89 9.65
N PHE A 46 2.09 1.71 9.09
CA PHE A 46 0.82 1.01 9.24
C PHE A 46 0.55 0.62 10.70
N ILE A 47 1.53 0.05 11.39
CA ILE A 47 1.43 -0.30 12.81
C ILE A 47 1.17 0.96 13.65
N GLY A 48 1.93 2.03 13.43
CA GLY A 48 1.71 3.31 14.13
C GLY A 48 0.30 3.85 13.93
N MET A 49 -0.23 3.77 12.70
CA MET A 49 -1.61 4.18 12.39
C MET A 49 -2.64 3.30 13.11
N LEU A 50 -2.43 1.99 13.15
CA LEU A 50 -3.30 1.04 13.84
C LEU A 50 -3.35 1.34 15.35
N LEU A 51 -2.20 1.54 15.98
CA LEU A 51 -2.10 1.90 17.40
C LEU A 51 -2.85 3.21 17.69
N ARG A 52 -2.67 4.23 16.85
CA ARG A 52 -3.39 5.51 16.96
C ARG A 52 -4.90 5.31 16.83
N GLN A 53 -5.33 4.47 15.89
CA GLN A 53 -6.75 4.18 15.66
C GLN A 53 -7.37 3.44 16.83
N MET A 54 -6.72 2.42 17.39
CA MET A 54 -7.19 1.69 18.59
C MET A 54 -7.39 2.63 19.77
N ARG A 55 -6.45 3.57 19.98
CA ARG A 55 -6.54 4.59 21.02
C ARG A 55 -7.69 5.56 20.78
N SER A 56 -7.87 5.99 19.53
CA SER A 56 -8.99 6.86 19.12
C SER A 56 -10.34 6.19 19.41
N THR A 57 -10.50 4.92 19.04
CA THR A 57 -11.69 4.14 19.34
C THR A 57 -11.91 3.98 20.84
N THR A 58 -10.85 3.72 21.62
CA THR A 58 -10.94 3.62 23.09
C THR A 58 -11.44 4.92 23.72
N ARG A 59 -10.97 6.08 23.23
CA ARG A 59 -11.46 7.39 23.70
C ARG A 59 -12.92 7.63 23.35
N ALA A 60 -13.34 7.30 22.14
CA ALA A 60 -14.73 7.44 21.71
C ALA A 60 -15.70 6.64 22.61
N ILE A 61 -15.24 5.50 23.13
CA ILE A 61 -16.02 4.64 24.04
C ILE A 61 -15.97 5.14 25.50
N ALA A 62 -14.84 5.71 25.94
CA ALA A 62 -14.63 6.11 27.34
C ALA A 62 -15.42 7.34 27.82
N GLY A 63 -16.08 8.08 26.91
CA GLY A 63 -16.90 9.26 27.22
C GLY A 63 -16.09 10.52 27.61
N GLU A 64 -16.79 11.65 27.74
CA GLU A 64 -16.19 13.00 27.97
C GLU A 64 -15.46 13.16 29.32
N ASN A 65 -15.65 12.22 30.26
CA ASN A 65 -15.04 12.25 31.60
C ASN A 65 -13.62 11.62 31.64
N SER A 66 -13.00 11.45 30.47
CA SER A 66 -11.80 10.66 30.29
C SER A 66 -10.51 11.48 30.44
N LEU A 67 -9.65 11.08 31.38
CA LEU A 67 -8.31 11.67 31.61
C LEU A 67 -7.36 11.53 30.39
N TYR A 68 -7.76 10.77 29.37
CA TYR A 68 -7.02 10.53 28.12
C TYR A 68 -7.16 11.66 27.08
N GLY A 69 -7.87 12.74 27.39
CA GLY A 69 -8.20 13.83 26.44
C GLY A 69 -7.22 15.01 26.36
N ARG A 70 -6.09 15.00 27.09
CA ARG A 70 -5.16 16.15 27.09
C ARG A 70 -4.31 16.17 25.81
N SER A 71 -4.53 17.16 24.95
CA SER A 71 -3.86 17.36 23.66
C SER A 71 -2.32 17.25 23.73
N SER A 72 -1.67 17.86 24.74
CA SER A 72 -0.20 17.80 24.89
C SER A 72 0.36 16.39 25.12
N SER A 73 -0.42 15.46 25.68
CA SER A 73 0.02 14.07 25.83
C SER A 73 -0.15 13.28 24.53
N GLN A 74 -0.97 13.76 23.59
CA GLN A 74 -1.24 13.07 22.34
C GLN A 74 -0.02 13.08 21.41
N ASP A 75 0.67 14.22 21.27
CA ASP A 75 1.85 14.32 20.42
C ASP A 75 2.99 13.41 20.91
N MET A 76 3.21 13.35 22.23
CA MET A 76 4.20 12.43 22.82
C MET A 76 3.82 10.95 22.60
N LEU A 77 2.53 10.63 22.64
CA LEU A 77 2.05 9.28 22.36
C LEU A 77 2.14 8.93 20.88
N ASP A 78 1.88 9.88 19.98
CA ASP A 78 2.02 9.68 18.54
C ASP A 78 3.48 9.43 18.16
N MET A 79 4.42 10.16 18.77
CA MET A 79 5.86 9.88 18.64
C MET A 79 6.22 8.49 19.18
N ALA A 80 5.68 8.10 20.34
CA ALA A 80 5.91 6.76 20.90
C ALA A 80 5.36 5.64 20.00
N ASP A 81 4.18 5.85 19.41
CA ASP A 81 3.55 4.91 18.48
C ASP A 81 4.37 4.77 17.19
N MET A 82 4.96 5.85 16.68
CA MET A 82 5.90 5.80 15.55
C MET A 82 7.14 4.97 15.88
N LEU A 83 7.80 5.26 17.01
CA LEU A 83 9.00 4.51 17.43
C LEU A 83 8.70 3.04 17.69
N LEU A 84 7.55 2.73 18.27
CA LEU A 84 7.10 1.36 18.49
C LEU A 84 6.78 0.65 17.16
N GLY A 85 6.12 1.35 16.23
CA GLY A 85 5.84 0.84 14.88
C GLY A 85 7.13 0.46 14.15
N ASP A 86 8.13 1.34 14.14
CA ASP A 86 9.44 1.08 13.54
C ASP A 86 10.15 -0.10 14.21
N ALA A 87 10.14 -0.17 15.54
CA ALA A 87 10.76 -1.27 16.28
C ALA A 87 10.10 -2.64 15.97
N LEU A 88 8.78 -2.66 15.76
CA LEU A 88 8.05 -3.89 15.44
C LEU A 88 8.22 -4.29 13.97
N ALA A 89 8.24 -3.32 13.05
CA ALA A 89 8.48 -3.55 11.64
C ALA A 89 9.91 -4.08 11.37
N SER A 90 10.92 -3.54 12.07
CA SER A 90 12.30 -4.02 11.94
C SER A 90 12.49 -5.49 12.33
N ARG A 91 11.61 -6.00 13.20
CA ARG A 91 11.59 -7.41 13.61
C ARG A 91 10.71 -8.28 12.72
N ARG A 92 10.06 -7.68 11.72
CA ARG A 92 9.04 -8.29 10.86
C ARG A 92 7.96 -9.03 11.64
N ALA A 93 7.51 -8.43 12.74
CA ALA A 93 6.61 -9.07 13.69
C ALA A 93 5.22 -9.40 13.09
N PHE A 94 4.75 -8.62 12.11
CA PHE A 94 3.43 -8.80 11.47
C PHE A 94 3.52 -9.47 10.10
N GLY A 95 4.65 -9.34 9.40
CA GLY A 95 4.89 -9.99 8.10
C GLY A 95 4.19 -9.32 6.91
N ILE A 96 3.67 -8.09 7.07
CA ILE A 96 3.04 -7.34 5.98
C ILE A 96 4.09 -6.91 4.95
N ALA A 97 5.29 -6.53 5.41
CA ALA A 97 6.40 -6.19 4.54
C ALA A 97 6.77 -7.36 3.60
N ASP A 98 6.81 -8.59 4.15
CA ASP A 98 7.10 -9.79 3.36
C ASP A 98 5.98 -10.14 2.37
N LEU A 99 4.73 -9.94 2.77
CA LEU A 99 3.58 -10.12 1.87
C LEU A 99 3.66 -9.16 0.68
N LEU A 100 3.95 -7.88 0.94
CA LEU A 100 4.08 -6.87 -0.10
C LEU A 100 5.21 -7.19 -1.07
N LEU A 101 6.36 -7.64 -0.57
CA LEU A 101 7.47 -8.06 -1.42
C LEU A 101 7.10 -9.24 -2.31
N ARG A 102 6.34 -10.20 -1.80
CA ARG A 102 5.87 -11.36 -2.59
C ARG A 102 4.86 -10.98 -3.67
N GLN A 103 4.13 -9.89 -3.50
CA GLN A 103 3.21 -9.38 -4.53
C GLN A 103 3.92 -8.48 -5.55
N LEU A 104 4.95 -7.75 -5.13
CA LEU A 104 5.66 -6.79 -5.98
C LEU A 104 6.79 -7.44 -6.80
N LEU A 105 7.44 -8.45 -6.22
CA LEU A 105 8.51 -9.17 -6.89
C LEU A 105 7.91 -10.32 -7.70
N PRO A 106 8.35 -10.54 -8.96
CA PRO A 106 7.95 -11.69 -9.74
C PRO A 106 8.38 -12.94 -8.99
N ALA A 107 7.39 -13.72 -8.55
CA ALA A 107 7.63 -15.05 -8.04
C ALA A 107 8.04 -15.96 -9.20
N ALA A 108 9.01 -16.84 -8.96
CA ALA A 108 9.38 -17.89 -9.91
C ALA A 108 8.23 -18.86 -10.21
N GLU A 109 7.14 -18.79 -9.43
CA GLU A 109 5.88 -19.49 -9.61
C GLU A 109 4.76 -18.45 -9.72
N PRO A 110 3.83 -18.56 -10.69
CA PRO A 110 2.72 -17.65 -10.84
C PRO A 110 1.74 -17.86 -9.67
N HIS A 111 1.94 -17.13 -8.58
CA HIS A 111 0.86 -16.90 -7.62
C HIS A 111 -0.16 -16.02 -8.32
N ALA A 112 -1.39 -16.52 -8.46
CA ALA A 112 -2.51 -15.77 -9.01
C ALA A 112 -2.62 -14.43 -8.28
N GLY A 113 -2.05 -13.39 -8.88
CA GLY A 113 -2.01 -12.07 -8.29
C GLY A 113 -3.42 -11.55 -8.12
N LEU A 114 -3.64 -10.76 -7.07
CA LEU A 114 -4.87 -9.97 -6.91
C LEU A 114 -5.11 -8.98 -8.06
N LYS A 115 -4.16 -8.85 -8.99
CA LYS A 115 -4.27 -8.10 -10.23
C LYS A 115 -4.17 -9.07 -11.40
N ASP A 116 -5.32 -9.51 -11.87
CA ASP A 116 -5.48 -10.05 -13.22
C ASP A 116 -5.67 -8.84 -14.17
N PRO A 117 -4.65 -8.42 -14.93
CA PRO A 117 -4.79 -7.31 -15.87
C PRO A 117 -5.68 -7.66 -17.08
N ALA A 118 -6.07 -8.94 -17.25
CA ALA A 118 -6.70 -9.44 -18.46
C ALA A 118 -8.23 -9.57 -18.38
N ARG A 119 -8.87 -9.26 -17.25
CA ARG A 119 -10.32 -9.47 -17.09
C ARG A 119 -11.08 -8.17 -16.83
N PRO A 120 -11.67 -7.54 -17.87
CA PRO A 120 -12.62 -6.44 -17.71
C PRO A 120 -13.80 -6.90 -16.84
N VAL A 121 -14.08 -6.18 -15.75
CA VAL A 121 -15.17 -6.48 -14.79
C VAL A 121 -16.49 -5.77 -15.14
N ALA A 122 -16.64 -5.30 -16.39
CA ALA A 122 -17.91 -4.74 -16.85
C ALA A 122 -18.93 -5.88 -17.01
N SER A 123 -19.98 -5.85 -16.20
CA SER A 123 -21.02 -6.89 -16.16
C SER A 123 -21.85 -6.89 -17.44
N ASP A 124 -21.74 -7.96 -18.23
CA ASP A 124 -22.60 -8.26 -19.37
C ASP A 124 -23.96 -8.78 -18.87
N ARG A 125 -24.80 -7.85 -18.41
CA ARG A 125 -26.22 -8.09 -18.11
C ARG A 125 -27.04 -6.91 -18.59
N GLN A 126 -27.32 -6.85 -19.89
CA GLN A 126 -28.59 -6.31 -20.40
C GLN A 126 -28.77 -6.58 -21.90
N THR A 127 -28.97 -7.84 -22.30
CA THR A 127 -29.71 -8.15 -23.54
C THR A 127 -30.68 -9.29 -23.26
N GLY A 128 -31.82 -8.93 -22.67
CA GLY A 128 -32.96 -9.81 -22.60
C GLY A 128 -33.47 -10.13 -24.01
N SER A 129 -33.76 -11.39 -24.27
CA SER A 129 -34.59 -11.82 -25.40
C SER A 129 -35.42 -13.02 -24.92
N PRO A 130 -36.75 -12.90 -24.74
CA PRO A 130 -37.60 -14.04 -24.45
C PRO A 130 -37.72 -14.90 -25.72
N GLN A 131 -37.37 -16.18 -25.56
CA GLN A 131 -37.47 -17.25 -26.55
C GLN A 131 -38.92 -17.45 -27.01
N ALA A 132 -39.16 -17.38 -28.31
CA ALA A 132 -40.40 -17.80 -28.95
C ALA A 132 -40.54 -19.33 -28.84
N SER A 133 -41.57 -19.79 -28.10
CA SER A 133 -41.93 -21.21 -28.03
C SER A 133 -42.77 -21.60 -29.25
N SER A 134 -42.22 -22.49 -30.08
CA SER A 134 -42.92 -23.15 -31.18
C SER A 134 -43.90 -24.19 -30.64
N ILE A 135 -45.18 -24.07 -31.02
CA ILE A 135 -46.22 -25.08 -30.79
C ILE A 135 -46.29 -25.98 -32.03
N PRO A 136 -46.13 -27.31 -31.95
CA PRO A 136 -46.43 -28.20 -33.07
C PRO A 136 -47.89 -28.64 -33.09
N SER A 137 -48.51 -28.54 -34.27
CA SER A 137 -49.84 -29.08 -34.60
C SER A 137 -49.93 -30.59 -34.36
N ARG A 138 -51.09 -31.04 -33.87
CA ARG A 138 -51.54 -32.43 -34.04
C ARG A 138 -52.91 -32.42 -34.71
N SER A 139 -53.02 -33.29 -35.73
CA SER A 139 -54.18 -33.56 -36.58
C SER A 139 -55.41 -34.04 -35.83
#